data_AF-A0A336JL29-F1
#
_entry.id   AF-A0A336JL29-F1
#
_cell.length_a   1.000
_cell.length_b   1.000
_cell.length_c   1.000
_cell.angle_alpha   90.00
_cell.angle_beta   90.00
_cell.angle_gamma   90.00
#
_symmetry.space_group_name_H-M   'P 1'
#
loop_
_entity.id
_entity.type
_entity.pdbx_description
1 polymer ?
#
loop_
_entity_poly.entity_id
_entity_poly.type
_entity_poly.pdbx_seq_one_letter_code
_entity_poly.pdbx_strand_id
1 'polypeptide(L)'
;MAAERERGGRERSREREERDSEFVDKLVHINRVAKVVKGGKRFGFAALVVVGDQKGRVGFGHGKAREVPEAIRKATESAKRNLTRVALREGRTLHHDIAGRHGAGRVYLRAAPAGTGIIAGGPMRAVFETLGIADVVAKSVGSSNPYNMVRATFDALKHLDSPRSVAARRNIKVSTLQARRVGGDAEMVAE
;
A
#
# COMPACT_ATOMS: atom_id res chain seq x y z
N MET A 1 -10.68 41.68 -19.24
CA MET A 1 -10.85 40.22 -19.48
C MET A 1 -9.56 39.39 -19.43
N ALA A 2 -8.35 39.97 -19.36
CA ALA A 2 -7.10 39.19 -19.24
C ALA A 2 -6.68 38.86 -17.78
N ALA A 3 -7.10 39.66 -16.80
CA ALA A 3 -6.66 39.51 -15.40
C ALA A 3 -7.35 38.38 -14.61
N GLU A 4 -8.49 37.85 -15.07
CA GLU A 4 -9.22 36.77 -14.39
C GLU A 4 -8.67 35.37 -14.75
N ARG A 5 -7.98 35.23 -15.88
CA ARG A 5 -7.40 33.95 -16.31
C ARG A 5 -6.11 33.58 -15.56
N GLU A 6 -5.39 34.54 -15.00
CA GLU A 6 -4.14 34.30 -14.25
C GLU A 6 -4.36 33.91 -12.78
N ARG A 7 -5.50 34.31 -12.18
CA ARG A 7 -5.81 33.98 -10.77
C ARG A 7 -6.13 32.48 -10.59
N GLY A 8 -6.82 31.85 -11.53
CA GLY A 8 -7.15 30.42 -11.46
C GLY A 8 -5.97 29.46 -11.70
N GLY A 9 -4.81 29.95 -12.16
CA GLY A 9 -3.59 29.14 -12.32
C GLY A 9 -2.83 28.95 -11.00
N ARG A 10 -2.79 30.00 -10.16
CA ARG A 10 -2.09 29.99 -8.86
C ARG A 10 -2.81 29.16 -7.80
N GLU A 11 -4.15 29.18 -7.77
CA GLU A 11 -4.93 28.35 -6.83
C GLU A 11 -4.79 26.85 -7.12
N ARG A 12 -4.81 26.44 -8.40
CA ARG A 12 -4.60 25.03 -8.80
C ARG A 12 -3.20 24.51 -8.49
N SER A 13 -2.19 25.39 -8.53
CA SER A 13 -0.81 25.03 -8.16
C SER A 13 -0.68 24.79 -6.66
N ARG A 14 -1.29 25.67 -5.84
CA ARG A 14 -1.28 25.54 -4.37
C ARG A 14 -2.02 24.30 -3.89
N GLU A 15 -3.19 24.00 -4.45
CA GLU A 15 -3.92 22.77 -4.12
C GLU A 15 -3.13 21.49 -4.46
N ARG A 16 -2.27 21.53 -5.49
CA ARG A 16 -1.44 20.37 -5.87
C ARG A 16 -0.27 20.19 -4.91
N GLU A 17 0.34 21.28 -4.46
CA GLU A 17 1.41 21.30 -3.46
C GLU A 17 0.93 20.87 -2.07
N GLU A 18 -0.27 21.30 -1.66
CA GLU A 18 -0.92 20.87 -0.42
C GLU A 18 -1.27 19.37 -0.46
N ARG A 19 -1.84 18.87 -1.56
CA ARG A 19 -2.08 17.43 -1.75
C ARG A 19 -0.79 16.63 -1.75
N ASP A 20 0.29 17.16 -2.31
CA ASP A 20 1.59 16.49 -2.33
C ASP A 20 2.24 16.41 -0.94
N SER A 21 1.86 17.29 -0.01
CA SER A 21 2.40 17.37 1.35
C SER A 21 1.80 16.34 2.32
N GLU A 22 0.60 15.81 2.04
CA GLU A 22 -0.05 14.81 2.90
C GLU A 22 0.44 13.37 2.67
N PHE A 23 1.16 13.13 1.58
CA PHE A 23 1.61 11.79 1.22
C PHE A 23 3.02 11.51 1.71
N VAL A 24 3.18 10.41 2.44
CA VAL A 24 4.47 9.86 2.83
C VAL A 24 4.93 8.88 1.78
N ASP A 25 6.09 9.11 1.19
CA ASP A 25 6.75 8.20 0.27
C ASP A 25 7.84 7.38 0.97
N LYS A 26 7.90 6.08 0.64
CA LYS A 26 8.96 5.18 1.06
C LYS A 26 9.59 4.48 -0.14
N LEU A 27 10.90 4.58 -0.20
CA LEU A 27 11.71 3.83 -1.16
C LEU A 27 11.82 2.38 -0.72
N VAL A 28 11.40 1.46 -1.58
CA VAL A 28 11.47 0.02 -1.29
C VAL A 28 12.75 -0.58 -1.85
N HIS A 29 13.03 -0.31 -3.12
CA HIS A 29 14.16 -0.92 -3.80
C HIS A 29 14.63 -0.10 -5.00
N ILE A 30 15.94 -0.09 -5.23
CA ILE A 30 16.59 0.52 -6.40
C ILE A 30 17.41 -0.55 -7.10
N ASN A 31 17.19 -0.67 -8.41
CA ASN A 31 17.96 -1.54 -9.29
C ASN A 31 18.78 -0.72 -10.28
N ARG A 32 20.05 -1.07 -10.47
CA ARG A 32 20.83 -0.62 -11.61
C ARG A 32 20.63 -1.62 -12.76
N VAL A 33 19.94 -1.19 -13.80
CA VAL A 33 19.64 -2.00 -15.00
C VAL A 33 20.48 -1.54 -16.17
N ALA A 34 20.80 -2.44 -17.10
CA ALA A 34 21.63 -2.13 -18.27
C ALA A 34 21.01 -2.62 -19.57
N LYS A 35 21.08 -1.80 -20.63
CA LYS A 35 20.80 -2.21 -22.02
C LYS A 35 22.12 -2.35 -22.77
N VAL A 36 22.40 -3.55 -23.29
CA VAL A 36 23.59 -3.81 -24.11
C VAL A 36 23.38 -3.23 -25.51
N VAL A 37 24.41 -2.56 -26.03
CA VAL A 37 24.46 -1.97 -27.38
C VAL A 37 25.82 -2.29 -28.01
N LYS A 38 25.97 -2.07 -29.33
CA LYS A 38 27.19 -2.39 -30.08
C LYS A 38 28.48 -1.80 -29.46
N GLY A 39 28.40 -0.63 -28.82
CA GLY A 39 29.52 0.06 -28.19
C GLY A 39 29.58 -0.01 -26.65
N GLY A 40 28.85 -0.93 -26.00
CA GLY A 40 28.93 -1.12 -24.54
C GLY A 40 27.57 -1.31 -23.86
N LYS A 41 27.45 -0.85 -22.61
CA LYS A 41 26.22 -0.98 -21.79
C LYS A 41 25.69 0.39 -21.40
N ARG A 42 24.45 0.70 -21.78
CA ARG A 42 23.73 1.88 -21.28
C ARG A 42 23.07 1.54 -19.96
N PHE A 43 23.56 2.13 -18.88
CA PHE A 43 22.96 1.97 -17.56
C PHE A 43 21.72 2.86 -17.38
N GLY A 44 20.81 2.41 -16.54
CA GLY A 44 19.73 3.21 -15.98
C GLY A 44 19.37 2.67 -14.61
N PHE A 45 18.59 3.44 -13.86
CA PHE A 45 18.12 3.08 -12.53
C PHE A 45 16.62 2.86 -12.58
N ALA A 46 16.16 1.77 -11.97
CA ALA A 46 14.76 1.49 -11.75
C ALA A 46 14.48 1.59 -10.25
N ALA A 47 13.51 2.40 -9.86
CA ALA A 47 13.07 2.57 -8.48
C ALA A 47 11.66 1.98 -8.30
N LEU A 48 11.44 1.34 -7.15
CA LEU A 48 10.14 0.94 -6.64
C LEU A 48 9.84 1.79 -5.40
N VAL A 49 8.76 2.56 -5.45
CA VAL A 49 8.34 3.48 -4.40
C VAL A 49 6.91 3.15 -4.00
N VAL A 50 6.63 3.27 -2.71
CA VAL A 50 5.28 3.18 -2.15
C VAL A 50 4.93 4.53 -1.55
N VAL A 51 3.70 4.97 -1.74
CA VAL A 51 3.18 6.26 -1.28
C VAL A 51 1.88 6.02 -0.55
N GLY A 52 1.65 6.69 0.57
CA GLY A 52 0.39 6.60 1.31
C GLY A 52 0.15 7.79 2.21
N ASP A 53 -1.10 7.96 2.64
CA ASP A 53 -1.55 9.08 3.47
C ASP A 53 -1.63 8.73 4.97
N GLN A 54 -1.20 7.52 5.36
CA GLN A 54 -1.37 6.94 6.70
C GLN A 54 -2.81 6.90 7.21
N LYS A 55 -3.80 7.25 6.38
CA LYS A 55 -5.23 7.31 6.69
C LYS A 55 -6.00 6.20 5.95
N GLY A 56 -5.30 5.15 5.52
CA GLY A 56 -5.88 4.01 4.83
C GLY A 56 -5.88 4.11 3.30
N ARG A 57 -5.15 5.07 2.69
CA ARG A 57 -4.86 5.06 1.25
C ARG A 57 -3.39 4.78 1.01
N VAL A 58 -3.12 3.86 0.09
CA VAL A 58 -1.76 3.49 -0.29
C VAL A 58 -1.69 3.17 -1.77
N GLY A 59 -0.56 3.46 -2.40
CA GLY A 59 -0.29 3.21 -3.80
C GLY A 59 1.18 2.87 -4.00
N PHE A 60 1.50 2.16 -5.07
CA PHE A 60 2.88 1.87 -5.43
C PHE A 60 3.14 2.28 -6.87
N GLY A 61 4.40 2.59 -7.15
CA GLY A 61 4.83 3.03 -8.46
C GLY A 61 6.22 2.51 -8.77
N HIS A 62 6.46 2.26 -10.05
CA HIS A 62 7.80 2.01 -10.55
C HIS A 62 8.21 3.12 -11.51
N GLY A 63 9.48 3.47 -11.48
CA GLY A 63 10.05 4.50 -12.34
C GLY A 63 11.40 4.03 -12.86
N LYS A 64 11.73 4.41 -14.10
CA LYS A 64 13.06 4.15 -14.68
C LYS A 64 13.59 5.43 -15.31
N ALA A 65 14.84 5.75 -15.02
CA ALA A 65 15.53 6.91 -15.58
C ALA A 65 17.04 6.66 -15.70
N ARG A 66 17.78 7.64 -16.22
CA ARG A 66 19.24 7.58 -16.31
C ARG A 66 19.90 7.89 -14.95
N GLU A 67 19.24 8.71 -14.14
CA GLU A 67 19.68 9.10 -12.82
C GLU A 67 18.71 8.58 -11.74
N VAL A 68 19.23 8.41 -10.52
CA VAL A 68 18.44 7.90 -9.39
C VAL A 68 17.33 8.88 -8.97
N PRO A 69 17.58 10.18 -8.78
CA PRO A 69 16.53 11.12 -8.32
C PRO A 69 15.37 11.23 -9.33
N GLU A 70 15.69 11.21 -10.62
CA GLU A 70 14.68 11.24 -11.69
C GLU A 70 13.84 9.96 -11.71
N ALA A 71 14.46 8.79 -11.45
CA ALA A 71 13.73 7.52 -11.36
C ALA A 71 12.76 7.50 -10.17
N ILE A 72 13.18 8.03 -9.02
CA ILE A 72 12.33 8.15 -7.82
C ILE A 72 11.16 9.08 -8.10
N ARG A 73 11.40 10.28 -8.66
CA ARG A 73 10.34 11.23 -9.01
C ARG A 73 9.26 10.60 -9.90
N LYS A 74 9.68 9.91 -10.97
CA LYS A 74 8.75 9.17 -11.87
C LYS A 74 7.97 8.07 -11.14
N ALA A 75 8.62 7.35 -10.23
CA ALA A 75 7.97 6.32 -9.44
C ALA A 75 6.92 6.93 -8.49
N THR A 76 7.24 8.02 -7.80
CA THR A 76 6.32 8.73 -6.89
C THR A 76 5.10 9.27 -7.63
N GLU A 77 5.27 9.90 -8.79
CA GLU A 77 4.13 10.37 -9.61
C GLU A 77 3.26 9.22 -10.14
N SER A 78 3.86 8.06 -10.43
CA SER A 78 3.12 6.86 -10.83
C SER A 78 2.33 6.27 -9.65
N ALA A 79 2.91 6.27 -8.45
CA ALA A 79 2.27 5.78 -7.23
C ALA A 79 1.07 6.64 -6.82
N LYS A 80 1.21 7.98 -6.87
CA LYS A 80 0.14 8.94 -6.55
C LYS A 80 -1.09 8.78 -7.45
N ARG A 81 -0.91 8.34 -8.70
CA ARG A 81 -2.01 8.05 -9.63
C ARG A 81 -2.76 6.76 -9.30
N ASN A 82 -2.12 5.81 -8.62
CA ASN A 82 -2.63 4.47 -8.36
C ASN A 82 -2.91 4.23 -6.87
N LEU A 83 -3.56 5.20 -6.21
CA LEU A 83 -3.94 5.07 -4.80
C LEU A 83 -5.14 4.12 -4.65
N THR A 84 -5.01 3.14 -3.76
CA THR A 84 -6.06 2.21 -3.38
C THR A 84 -6.48 2.49 -1.94
N ARG A 85 -7.79 2.54 -1.70
CA ARG A 85 -8.35 2.67 -0.34
C ARG A 85 -8.51 1.30 0.28
N VAL A 86 -8.01 1.12 1.49
CA VAL A 86 -8.11 -0.12 2.26
C VAL A 86 -9.07 0.09 3.43
N ALA A 87 -9.95 -0.89 3.68
CA ALA A 87 -10.85 -0.87 4.82
C ALA A 87 -10.10 -1.34 6.09
N LEU A 88 -9.66 -0.40 6.92
CA LEU A 88 -8.95 -0.70 8.17
C LEU A 88 -9.91 -0.84 9.34
N ARG A 89 -9.61 -1.79 10.24
CA ARG A 89 -10.28 -1.93 11.53
C ARG A 89 -9.70 -0.91 12.51
N GLU A 90 -10.54 -0.02 13.02
CA GLU A 90 -10.16 0.99 14.04
C GLU A 90 -8.98 1.88 13.59
N GLY A 91 -8.70 1.94 12.28
CA GLY A 91 -7.53 2.61 11.72
C GLY A 91 -6.18 1.95 12.08
N ARG A 92 -6.18 0.75 12.71
CA ARG A 92 -4.98 0.20 13.35
C ARG A 92 -4.58 -1.19 12.87
N THR A 93 -5.54 -2.04 12.49
CA THR A 93 -5.29 -3.43 12.07
C THR A 93 -6.23 -3.90 10.95
N LEU A 94 -6.04 -5.13 10.48
CA LEU A 94 -6.87 -5.80 9.47
C LEU A 94 -8.16 -6.37 10.09
N HIS A 95 -9.20 -6.55 9.28
CA HIS A 95 -10.47 -7.12 9.75
C HIS A 95 -10.41 -8.63 9.97
N HIS A 96 -9.73 -9.36 9.07
CA HIS A 96 -9.56 -10.81 9.06
C HIS A 96 -8.26 -11.18 8.34
N ASP A 97 -7.87 -12.44 8.44
CA ASP A 97 -6.68 -12.98 7.79
C ASP A 97 -6.92 -13.14 6.29
N ILE A 98 -5.93 -12.73 5.50
CA ILE A 98 -6.01 -12.70 4.04
C ILE A 98 -4.72 -13.23 3.43
N ALA A 99 -4.85 -13.84 2.26
CA ALA A 99 -3.73 -14.23 1.43
C ALA A 99 -3.78 -13.49 0.10
N GLY A 100 -2.61 -13.13 -0.43
CA GLY A 100 -2.49 -12.54 -1.75
C GLY A 100 -1.41 -13.24 -2.56
N ARG A 101 -1.56 -13.21 -3.88
CA ARG A 101 -0.61 -13.86 -4.78
C ARG A 101 -0.35 -12.99 -6.00
N HIS A 102 0.92 -12.85 -6.34
CA HIS A 102 1.31 -12.28 -7.62
C HIS A 102 2.51 -13.04 -8.21
N GLY A 103 2.28 -13.70 -9.35
CA GLY A 103 3.25 -14.61 -9.96
C GLY A 103 3.69 -15.71 -8.98
N ALA A 104 4.99 -15.75 -8.67
CA ALA A 104 5.59 -16.68 -7.73
C ALA A 104 5.64 -16.17 -6.27
N GLY A 105 5.23 -14.93 -6.00
CA GLY A 105 5.15 -14.38 -4.65
C GLY A 105 3.80 -14.71 -4.02
N ARG A 106 3.81 -15.39 -2.87
CA ARG A 106 2.62 -15.58 -2.00
C ARG A 106 2.85 -14.83 -0.70
N VAL A 107 1.85 -14.08 -0.26
CA VAL A 107 1.88 -13.31 0.98
C VAL A 107 0.68 -13.70 1.82
N TYR A 108 0.90 -13.96 3.10
CA TYR A 108 -0.14 -14.17 4.10
C TYR A 108 -0.10 -13.02 5.08
N LEU A 109 -1.24 -12.38 5.29
CA LEU A 109 -1.44 -11.32 6.26
C LEU A 109 -2.42 -11.81 7.31
N ARG A 110 -2.04 -11.62 8.58
CA ARG A 110 -2.88 -11.92 9.72
C ARG A 110 -3.19 -10.66 10.50
N ALA A 111 -4.44 -10.56 10.95
CA ALA A 111 -4.82 -9.53 11.90
C ALA A 111 -4.10 -9.77 13.24
N ALA A 112 -3.71 -8.70 13.91
CA ALA A 112 -2.94 -8.77 15.15
C ALA A 112 -3.61 -7.95 16.27
N PRO A 113 -3.49 -8.40 17.53
CA PRO A 113 -4.00 -7.65 18.68
C PRO A 113 -3.19 -6.37 18.92
N ALA A 114 -3.61 -5.59 19.92
CA ALA A 114 -2.91 -4.36 20.25
C ALA A 114 -1.53 -4.57 20.86
N GLY A 115 -0.56 -3.78 20.36
CA GLY A 115 0.83 -3.81 20.83
C GLY A 115 1.74 -4.81 20.10
N THR A 116 1.29 -5.44 19.02
CA THR A 116 2.12 -6.38 18.23
C THR A 116 3.10 -5.65 17.32
N GLY A 117 2.73 -4.47 16.82
CA GLY A 117 3.54 -3.74 15.85
C GLY A 117 3.53 -4.35 14.44
N ILE A 118 4.38 -3.83 13.56
CA ILE A 118 4.48 -4.27 12.15
C ILE A 118 5.55 -5.36 12.01
N ILE A 119 5.11 -6.62 12.06
CA ILE A 119 5.96 -7.79 11.81
C ILE A 119 5.80 -8.19 10.35
N ALA A 120 6.64 -7.60 9.48
CA ALA A 120 6.59 -7.84 8.05
C ALA A 120 7.99 -7.79 7.43
N GLY A 121 8.18 -8.49 6.30
CA GLY A 121 9.39 -8.37 5.48
C GLY A 121 9.52 -6.96 4.90
N GLY A 122 10.76 -6.49 4.68
CA GLY A 122 11.08 -5.09 4.34
C GLY A 122 10.16 -4.43 3.30
N PRO A 123 9.94 -5.05 2.11
CA PRO A 123 9.05 -4.48 1.10
C PRO A 123 7.58 -4.39 1.52
N MET A 124 7.09 -5.33 2.33
CA MET A 124 5.72 -5.29 2.85
C MET A 124 5.59 -4.29 3.99
N ARG A 125 6.61 -4.17 4.86
CA ARG A 125 6.66 -3.19 5.95
C ARG A 125 6.50 -1.76 5.41
N ALA A 126 7.21 -1.42 4.34
CA ALA A 126 7.05 -0.10 3.70
C ALA A 126 5.60 0.18 3.26
N VAL A 127 4.85 -0.85 2.83
CA VAL A 127 3.42 -0.72 2.50
C VAL A 127 2.57 -0.48 3.73
N PHE A 128 2.79 -1.23 4.82
CA PHE A 128 2.00 -1.07 6.04
C PHE A 128 2.25 0.26 6.76
N GLU A 129 3.51 0.71 6.78
CA GLU A 129 3.88 2.00 7.37
C GLU A 129 3.27 3.18 6.60
N THR A 130 3.30 3.14 5.27
CA THR A 130 2.68 4.20 4.44
C THR A 130 1.16 4.14 4.46
N LEU A 131 0.58 2.95 4.66
CA LEU A 131 -0.86 2.76 4.83
C LEU A 131 -1.36 3.27 6.20
N GLY A 132 -0.50 3.29 7.22
CA GLY A 132 -0.84 3.70 8.59
C GLY A 132 -1.30 2.55 9.49
N ILE A 133 -1.01 1.29 9.15
CA ILE A 133 -1.30 0.16 10.02
C ILE A 133 -0.27 0.11 11.14
N ALA A 134 -0.73 0.00 12.38
CA ALA A 134 0.17 -0.18 13.52
C ALA A 134 0.45 -1.66 13.80
N ASP A 135 -0.52 -2.56 13.59
CA ASP A 135 -0.40 -3.97 14.00
C ASP A 135 -0.83 -4.92 12.90
N VAL A 136 0.15 -5.69 12.41
CA VAL A 136 -0.04 -6.73 11.40
C VAL A 136 1.10 -7.73 11.46
N VAL A 137 0.76 -9.01 11.28
CA VAL A 137 1.75 -10.06 11.07
C VAL A 137 1.66 -10.50 9.61
N ALA A 138 2.78 -10.38 8.90
CA ALA A 138 2.84 -10.68 7.47
C ALA A 138 4.04 -11.59 7.15
N LYS A 139 3.77 -12.67 6.41
CA LYS A 139 4.80 -13.60 5.95
C LYS A 139 4.72 -13.77 4.43
N SER A 140 5.85 -13.60 3.77
CA SER A 140 6.02 -14.03 2.39
C SER A 140 6.48 -15.49 2.34
N VAL A 141 5.89 -16.26 1.43
CA VAL A 141 6.20 -17.67 1.19
C VAL A 141 6.51 -17.86 -0.29
N GLY A 142 7.66 -18.45 -0.60
CA GLY A 142 8.13 -18.60 -1.98
C GLY A 142 9.09 -17.48 -2.39
N SER A 143 8.74 -16.70 -3.42
CA SER A 143 9.64 -15.69 -3.98
C SER A 143 9.82 -14.48 -3.08
N SER A 144 11.08 -14.07 -2.87
CA SER A 144 11.49 -12.87 -2.11
C SER A 144 11.68 -11.63 -3.00
N ASN A 145 11.22 -11.65 -4.26
CA ASN A 145 11.35 -10.50 -5.16
C ASN A 145 10.49 -9.31 -4.67
N PRO A 146 11.08 -8.13 -4.37
CA PRO A 146 10.37 -6.96 -3.86
C PRO A 146 9.17 -6.52 -4.71
N TYR A 147 9.28 -6.59 -6.05
CA TYR A 147 8.20 -6.18 -6.95
C TYR A 147 6.98 -7.08 -6.81
N ASN A 148 7.20 -8.40 -6.75
CA ASN A 148 6.12 -9.37 -6.62
C ASN A 148 5.53 -9.34 -5.22
N MET A 149 6.35 -9.16 -4.18
CA MET A 149 5.87 -9.04 -2.81
C MET A 149 4.96 -7.84 -2.64
N VAL A 150 5.37 -6.63 -3.11
CA VAL A 150 4.50 -5.45 -3.03
C VAL A 150 3.19 -5.71 -3.78
N ARG A 151 3.25 -6.19 -5.02
CA ARG A 151 2.03 -6.49 -5.81
C ARG A 151 1.12 -7.53 -5.14
N ALA A 152 1.68 -8.58 -4.56
CA ALA A 152 0.94 -9.60 -3.83
C ALA A 152 0.31 -9.04 -2.54
N THR A 153 0.98 -8.11 -1.85
CA THR A 153 0.39 -7.41 -0.70
C THR A 153 -0.78 -6.55 -1.12
N PHE A 154 -0.66 -5.79 -2.22
CA PHE A 154 -1.78 -5.01 -2.75
C PHE A 154 -2.94 -5.89 -3.22
N ASP A 155 -2.65 -7.06 -3.80
CA ASP A 155 -3.66 -8.06 -4.14
C ASP A 155 -4.39 -8.57 -2.89
N ALA A 156 -3.66 -8.92 -1.81
CA ALA A 156 -4.26 -9.29 -0.53
C ALA A 156 -5.18 -8.18 0.00
N LEU A 157 -4.68 -6.94 0.05
CA LEU A 157 -5.42 -5.79 0.60
C LEU A 157 -6.70 -5.46 -0.18
N LYS A 158 -6.76 -5.77 -1.48
CA LYS A 158 -7.98 -5.61 -2.29
C LYS A 158 -9.07 -6.63 -1.94
N HIS A 159 -8.68 -7.81 -1.49
CA HIS A 159 -9.61 -8.85 -1.02
C HIS A 159 -10.07 -8.61 0.42
N LEU A 160 -9.59 -7.55 1.08
CA LEU A 160 -10.01 -7.21 2.44
C LEU A 160 -11.44 -6.68 2.45
N ASP A 161 -12.35 -7.52 2.90
CA ASP A 161 -13.74 -7.18 3.15
C ASP A 161 -13.97 -6.54 4.53
N SER A 162 -14.73 -5.45 4.55
CA SER A 162 -15.22 -4.83 5.78
C SER A 162 -16.50 -5.53 6.27
N PRO A 163 -16.77 -5.59 7.58
CA PRO A 163 -18.04 -6.11 8.09
C PRO A 163 -19.26 -5.41 7.49
N ARG A 164 -19.13 -4.11 7.16
CA ARG A 164 -20.19 -3.33 6.49
C ARG A 164 -20.42 -3.79 5.04
N SER A 165 -19.36 -4.03 4.27
CA SER A 165 -19.49 -4.53 2.89
C SER A 165 -20.08 -5.94 2.86
N VAL A 166 -19.69 -6.80 3.80
CA VAL A 166 -20.25 -8.16 3.93
C VAL A 166 -21.72 -8.12 4.36
N ALA A 167 -22.08 -7.27 5.32
CA ALA A 167 -23.47 -7.08 5.77
C ALA A 167 -24.39 -6.66 4.61
N ALA A 168 -23.95 -5.66 3.83
CA ALA A 168 -24.67 -5.18 2.66
C ALA A 168 -24.85 -6.28 1.61
N ARG A 169 -23.79 -7.05 1.31
CA ARG A 169 -23.84 -8.16 0.35
C ARG A 169 -24.77 -9.29 0.80
N ARG A 170 -24.83 -9.57 2.10
CA ARG A 170 -25.65 -10.65 2.66
C ARG A 170 -27.05 -10.21 3.11
N ASN A 171 -27.37 -8.93 3.02
CA ASN A 171 -28.61 -8.31 3.50
C ASN A 171 -28.93 -8.63 4.98
N ILE A 172 -27.90 -8.62 5.83
CA ILE A 172 -28.01 -8.88 7.28
C ILE A 172 -27.52 -7.63 8.03
N LYS A 173 -28.09 -7.36 9.22
CA LYS A 173 -27.65 -6.25 10.08
C LYS A 173 -26.18 -6.46 10.51
N VAL A 174 -25.41 -5.37 10.54
CA VAL A 174 -23.98 -5.38 10.94
C VAL A 174 -23.81 -5.90 12.37
N SER A 175 -24.76 -5.58 13.26
CA SER A 175 -24.76 -6.04 14.66
C SER A 175 -24.78 -7.56 14.79
N THR A 176 -25.55 -8.25 13.94
CA THR A 176 -25.62 -9.72 13.93
C THR A 176 -24.28 -10.36 13.53
N LEU A 177 -23.50 -9.70 12.66
CA LEU A 177 -22.17 -10.17 12.28
C LEU A 177 -21.11 -9.89 13.36
N GLN A 178 -21.20 -8.74 14.03
CA GLN A 178 -20.28 -8.39 15.11
C GLN A 178 -20.50 -9.26 16.36
N ALA A 179 -21.75 -9.56 16.70
CA ALA A 179 -22.08 -10.44 17.84
C ALA A 179 -21.48 -11.86 17.68
N ARG A 180 -21.47 -12.41 16.47
CA ARG A 180 -20.85 -13.71 16.17
C ARG A 180 -19.33 -13.72 16.34
N ARG A 181 -18.67 -12.57 16.27
CA ARG A 181 -17.21 -12.45 16.44
C ARG A 181 -16.81 -12.44 17.92
N VAL A 182 -17.55 -11.73 18.76
CA VAL A 182 -17.25 -11.61 20.20
C VAL A 182 -17.28 -12.98 20.90
N GLY A 183 -18.16 -13.89 20.45
CA GLY A 183 -18.17 -15.27 20.96
C GLY A 183 -16.86 -16.03 20.75
N GLY A 184 -16.20 -15.85 19.60
CA GLY A 184 -14.94 -16.54 19.29
C GLY A 184 -13.70 -15.90 19.94
N ASP A 185 -13.70 -14.57 20.10
CA ASP A 185 -12.61 -13.89 20.83
C ASP A 185 -12.67 -14.20 22.35
N ALA A 186 -13.86 -14.50 22.91
CA ALA A 186 -14.02 -14.87 24.32
C ALA A 186 -13.60 -16.32 24.64
N GLU A 187 -13.82 -17.27 23.72
CA GLU A 187 -13.35 -18.66 23.89
C GLU A 187 -11.81 -18.77 23.81
N MET A 188 -11.16 -17.97 22.96
CA MET A 188 -9.70 -18.00 22.77
C MET A 188 -8.89 -17.35 23.91
N VAL A 189 -9.52 -16.54 24.77
CA VAL A 189 -8.87 -15.85 25.92
C VAL A 189 -9.12 -16.60 27.23
N ALA A 190 -10.01 -17.60 27.22
CA ALA A 190 -10.31 -18.46 28.35
C ALA A 190 -9.49 -19.77 28.38
N GLU A 191 -8.68 -20.03 27.33
CA GLU A 191 -7.67 -21.09 27.27
C GLU A 191 -6.24 -20.54 27.47
#